data_AF-A0A6I9U3N3-F1
#
_entry.id   AF-A0A6I9U3N3-F1
#
_cell.length_a   1.000
_cell.length_b   1.000
_cell.length_c   1.000
_cell.angle_alpha   90.00
_cell.angle_beta   90.00
_cell.angle_gamma   90.00
#
_symmetry.space_group_name_H-M   'P 1'
#
loop_
_entity.id
_entity.type
_entity.pdbx_description
1 polymer ?
#
loop_
_entity_poly.entity_id
_entity_poly.type
_entity_poly.pdbx_seq_one_letter_code
_entity_poly.pdbx_strand_id
1 'polypeptide(L)'
;MHPKLLNSTAGSAAATSSSSTASVGNQNPVPIAEMENPGFDLEQREAVSGDSDEEGVVRLRSGGEVVDVNEGQDDAHILELEKKLLEQVVYSEEEAYMLYCDYAQAMGFNVRRGKQYYFMGTKRVRSKTYCCSKEGVKDDKADTNAVGYKKPETRTGCRAMISFACDDSGQWKVSRFVKEHNHEMAPPYAKPLVKSGQAILAANVYGSGGALESLSEHEKIRELSLQLAIAKNRAETFERQAATYKRQLHMIVGHIEEHNQSLAKKLQKALHNVKELESKDRLKS
;
A
#
# COMPACT_ATOMS: atom_id res chain seq x y z
N MET A 1 -36.45 -14.59 -49.15
CA MET A 1 -37.62 -14.04 -48.43
C MET A 1 -37.12 -13.24 -47.23
N HIS A 2 -36.99 -11.93 -47.39
CA HIS A 2 -36.94 -10.93 -46.32
C HIS A 2 -38.37 -10.36 -46.15
N PRO A 3 -38.66 -9.48 -45.17
CA PRO A 3 -38.29 -9.44 -43.75
C PRO A 3 -39.54 -9.13 -42.88
N LYS A 4 -39.39 -8.99 -41.56
CA LYS A 4 -40.12 -7.96 -40.79
C LYS A 4 -39.39 -7.60 -39.50
N LEU A 5 -38.92 -6.36 -39.49
CA LEU A 5 -38.52 -5.58 -38.32
C LEU A 5 -39.77 -5.05 -37.63
N LEU A 6 -39.76 -4.95 -36.30
CA LEU A 6 -40.48 -3.89 -35.60
C LEU A 6 -39.55 -3.23 -34.58
N ASN A 7 -39.37 -1.95 -34.83
CA ASN A 7 -38.73 -0.93 -34.03
C ASN A 7 -39.79 -0.36 -33.06
N SER A 8 -39.39 0.08 -31.87
CA SER A 8 -39.88 1.37 -31.35
C SER A 8 -38.90 1.88 -30.27
N THR A 9 -38.05 2.88 -30.56
CA THR A 9 -38.22 4.33 -30.27
C THR A 9 -38.38 4.63 -28.78
N ALA A 10 -37.81 5.66 -28.17
CA ALA A 10 -36.75 6.63 -28.42
C ALA A 10 -36.77 7.56 -27.18
N GLY A 11 -35.70 8.30 -26.93
CA GLY A 11 -35.73 9.33 -25.88
C GLY A 11 -34.40 10.02 -25.67
N SER A 12 -33.87 10.60 -26.75
CA SER A 12 -32.75 11.55 -26.73
C SER A 12 -33.28 12.94 -26.39
N ALA A 13 -32.59 13.70 -25.52
CA ALA A 13 -32.53 15.16 -25.63
C ALA A 13 -31.36 15.72 -24.81
N ALA A 14 -30.62 16.60 -25.48
CA ALA A 14 -29.41 17.26 -25.03
C ALA A 14 -29.68 18.61 -24.34
N ALA A 15 -28.67 19.06 -23.61
CA ALA A 15 -28.18 20.44 -23.41
C ALA A 15 -29.18 21.58 -23.12
N THR A 16 -28.89 22.35 -22.07
CA THR A 16 -28.40 23.75 -22.18
C THR A 16 -28.20 24.38 -20.80
N SER A 17 -27.18 25.23 -20.74
CA SER A 17 -26.76 26.12 -19.66
C SER A 17 -27.73 27.28 -19.42
N SER A 18 -27.85 27.76 -18.17
CA SER A 18 -27.76 29.20 -17.84
C SER A 18 -27.79 29.49 -16.34
N SER A 19 -27.09 30.57 -16.02
CA SER A 19 -26.70 31.18 -14.76
C SER A 19 -27.87 31.80 -13.98
N SER A 20 -27.72 31.92 -12.66
CA SER A 20 -28.41 32.95 -11.86
C SER A 20 -27.60 33.31 -10.61
N THR A 21 -27.38 34.60 -10.45
CA THR A 21 -26.61 35.31 -9.42
C THR A 21 -27.48 35.77 -8.25
N ALA A 22 -26.93 35.78 -7.03
CA ALA A 22 -27.17 36.72 -5.91
C ALA A 22 -26.49 36.12 -4.65
N SER A 23 -25.91 36.81 -3.67
CA SER A 23 -25.59 38.22 -3.41
C SER A 23 -24.81 38.26 -2.08
N VAL A 24 -23.70 39.01 -2.05
CA VAL A 24 -23.15 39.81 -0.94
C VAL A 24 -22.76 39.12 0.40
N GLY A 25 -21.46 39.18 0.68
CA GLY A 25 -20.84 38.95 1.99
C GLY A 25 -19.46 39.58 2.04
N ASN A 26 -19.47 40.91 2.23
CA ASN A 26 -18.37 41.86 2.23
C ASN A 26 -17.23 41.51 3.21
N GLN A 27 -15.97 41.60 2.75
CA GLN A 27 -14.82 42.02 3.57
C GLN A 27 -13.64 42.40 2.66
N ASN A 28 -13.33 43.70 2.66
CA ASN A 28 -12.21 44.32 1.94
C ASN A 28 -10.85 43.67 2.31
N PRO A 29 -9.93 43.52 1.34
CA PRO A 29 -8.53 43.23 1.61
C PRO A 29 -7.78 44.48 2.11
N VAL A 30 -6.89 44.29 3.09
CA VAL A 30 -5.96 45.31 3.60
C VAL A 30 -4.79 45.50 2.61
N PRO A 31 -4.35 46.73 2.30
CA PRO A 31 -3.29 46.96 1.32
C PRO A 31 -1.88 47.06 1.93
N ILE A 32 -0.94 46.47 1.17
CA ILE A 32 0.43 46.89 0.86
C ILE A 32 1.45 46.99 2.02
N ALA A 33 2.50 46.17 1.92
CA ALA A 33 3.87 46.64 2.10
C ALA A 33 4.81 45.80 1.22
N GLU A 34 5.32 46.46 0.19
CA GLU A 34 6.51 46.09 -0.57
C GLU A 34 7.67 45.93 0.40
N MET A 35 8.38 44.80 0.35
CA MET A 35 9.74 44.74 0.87
C MET A 35 10.63 44.06 -0.15
N GLU A 36 11.67 44.82 -0.46
CA GLU A 36 12.57 44.71 -1.57
C GLU A 36 13.39 43.42 -1.53
N ASN A 37 13.65 42.97 -2.75
CA ASN A 37 14.54 41.89 -3.12
C ASN A 37 15.97 42.45 -3.19
N PRO A 38 16.94 41.98 -2.39
CA PRO A 38 18.34 42.17 -2.72
C PRO A 38 18.84 40.90 -3.42
N GLY A 39 19.14 41.07 -4.72
CA GLY A 39 19.78 40.05 -5.52
C GLY A 39 21.16 39.67 -5.00
N PHE A 40 21.53 38.41 -5.23
CA PHE A 40 22.92 38.00 -5.30
C PHE A 40 23.10 36.98 -6.42
N ASP A 41 24.19 37.17 -7.14
CA ASP A 41 24.39 36.82 -8.54
C ASP A 41 25.20 35.53 -8.71
N LEU A 42 24.95 34.87 -9.85
CA LEU A 42 25.83 34.10 -10.72
C LEU A 42 26.78 32.99 -10.19
N GLU A 43 26.51 31.79 -10.71
CA GLU A 43 27.44 30.82 -11.31
C GLU A 43 28.78 30.49 -10.60
N GLN A 44 28.84 29.27 -10.06
CA GLN A 44 29.98 28.40 -10.34
C GLN A 44 29.53 26.94 -10.49
N ARG A 45 29.85 26.38 -11.65
CA ARG A 45 29.68 24.97 -11.99
C ARG A 45 30.74 24.16 -11.26
N GLU A 46 30.33 23.06 -10.64
CA GLU A 46 31.13 21.83 -10.66
C GLU A 46 30.20 20.66 -11.03
N ALA A 47 30.49 20.05 -12.16
CA ALA A 47 29.98 18.75 -12.51
C ALA A 47 30.90 17.71 -11.85
N VAL A 48 30.34 16.89 -10.95
CA VAL A 48 30.96 15.64 -10.52
C VAL A 48 29.96 14.51 -10.71
N SER A 49 30.42 13.51 -11.44
CA SER A 49 29.81 12.22 -11.74
C SER A 49 30.00 11.21 -10.60
N GLY A 50 28.99 10.35 -10.38
CA GLY A 50 29.05 9.18 -9.48
C GLY A 50 28.85 9.56 -8.01
N ASP A 51 28.13 8.83 -7.16
CA ASP A 51 27.74 7.42 -7.17
C ASP A 51 26.69 7.23 -6.05
N SER A 52 25.78 6.27 -6.22
CA SER A 52 25.04 5.54 -5.18
C SER A 52 24.38 6.30 -4.01
N ASP A 53 23.08 6.61 -4.13
CA ASP A 53 22.26 7.02 -2.98
C ASP A 53 21.86 5.80 -2.12
N GLU A 54 22.55 5.65 -0.99
CA GLU A 54 22.07 4.90 0.17
C GLU A 54 20.81 5.57 0.74
N GLU A 55 19.75 4.77 0.89
CA GLU A 55 18.52 5.15 1.61
C GLU A 55 18.84 5.46 3.08
N GLY A 56 18.89 6.75 3.39
CA GLY A 56 19.05 7.28 4.75
C GLY A 56 17.89 6.88 5.67
N VAL A 57 18.20 6.03 6.64
CA VAL A 57 17.40 5.82 7.85
C VAL A 57 17.30 7.15 8.60
N VAL A 58 16.12 7.78 8.59
CA VAL A 58 15.85 8.94 9.45
C VAL A 58 15.81 8.45 10.90
N ARG A 59 16.90 8.76 11.62
CA ARG A 59 17.08 8.56 13.05
C ARG A 59 16.14 9.49 13.83
N LEU A 60 15.00 8.97 14.29
CA LEU A 60 14.22 9.61 15.36
C LEU A 60 15.02 9.49 16.67
N ARG A 61 15.56 10.61 17.18
CA ARG A 61 16.20 10.65 18.51
C ARG A 61 15.16 10.85 19.62
N SER A 62 14.96 9.75 20.35
CA SER A 62 14.67 9.53 21.78
C SER A 62 13.81 10.51 22.60
N GLY A 63 12.85 9.92 23.32
CA GLY A 63 12.25 10.51 24.52
C GLY A 63 11.29 9.56 25.23
N GLY A 64 11.75 8.37 25.62
CA GLY A 64 10.98 7.40 26.39
C GLY A 64 11.64 6.04 26.39
N GLU A 65 12.48 5.77 27.39
CA GLU A 65 12.93 4.42 27.70
C GLU A 65 11.72 3.64 28.23
N VAL A 66 11.06 2.91 27.34
CA VAL A 66 10.13 1.85 27.76
C VAL A 66 11.00 0.68 28.19
N VAL A 67 11.20 0.56 29.50
CA VAL A 67 11.69 -0.69 30.07
C VAL A 67 10.65 -1.76 29.78
N ASP A 68 11.00 -2.70 28.90
CA ASP A 68 10.19 -3.86 28.54
C ASP A 68 10.03 -4.77 29.77
N VAL A 69 8.96 -4.55 30.54
CA VAL A 69 8.58 -5.45 31.63
C VAL A 69 7.80 -6.61 31.03
N ASN A 70 8.45 -7.52 30.29
CA ASN A 70 7.96 -8.90 30.01
C ASN A 70 8.84 -9.79 29.10
N GLU A 71 10.14 -9.52 28.93
CA GLU A 71 11.00 -10.36 28.07
C GLU A 71 10.96 -11.87 28.43
N GLY A 72 10.76 -12.24 29.70
CA GLY A 72 10.72 -13.64 30.14
C GLY A 72 9.41 -14.41 29.91
N GLN A 73 8.30 -13.73 29.63
CA GLN A 73 6.97 -14.36 29.47
C GLN A 73 6.66 -14.69 28.01
N ASP A 74 7.19 -13.92 27.08
CA ASP A 74 7.02 -14.11 25.64
C ASP A 74 7.72 -15.39 25.16
N ASP A 75 8.91 -15.69 25.67
CA ASP A 75 9.70 -16.86 25.26
C ASP A 75 9.06 -18.19 25.69
N ALA A 76 8.54 -18.25 26.91
CA ALA A 76 7.82 -19.44 27.41
C ALA A 76 6.53 -19.68 26.60
N HIS A 77 5.83 -18.62 26.21
CA HIS A 77 4.64 -18.71 25.39
C HIS A 77 4.95 -19.20 23.97
N ILE A 78 6.04 -18.74 23.36
CA ILE A 78 6.50 -19.20 22.05
C ILE A 78 6.83 -20.69 22.07
N LEU A 79 7.54 -21.17 23.10
CA LEU A 79 7.87 -22.60 23.24
C LEU A 79 6.62 -23.48 23.37
N GLU A 80 5.60 -23.01 24.09
CA GLU A 80 4.31 -23.72 24.18
C GLU A 80 3.60 -23.76 22.82
N LEU A 81 3.65 -22.68 22.04
CA LEU A 81 3.11 -22.66 20.67
C LEU A 81 3.90 -23.57 19.71
N GLU A 82 5.24 -23.63 19.82
CA GLU A 82 6.07 -24.56 19.03
C GLU A 82 5.69 -26.02 19.36
N LYS A 83 5.53 -26.34 20.64
CA LYS A 83 5.10 -27.66 21.08
C LYS A 83 3.71 -28.00 20.54
N LYS A 84 2.76 -27.08 20.69
CA LYS A 84 1.40 -27.21 20.16
C LYS A 84 1.41 -27.42 18.65
N LEU A 85 2.25 -26.70 17.90
CA LEU A 85 2.40 -26.88 16.46
C LEU A 85 2.81 -28.30 16.08
N LEU A 86 3.77 -28.87 16.79
CA LEU A 86 4.34 -30.17 16.46
C LEU A 86 3.48 -31.35 16.93
N GLU A 87 2.76 -31.19 18.04
CA GLU A 87 2.00 -32.27 18.68
C GLU A 87 0.51 -32.28 18.28
N GLN A 88 -0.06 -31.13 17.91
CA GLN A 88 -1.49 -31.03 17.63
C GLN A 88 -1.84 -31.64 16.26
N VAL A 89 -2.84 -32.52 16.26
CA VAL A 89 -3.50 -33.00 15.05
C VAL A 89 -4.70 -32.11 14.75
N VAL A 90 -4.81 -31.64 13.51
CA VAL A 90 -5.96 -30.84 13.04
C VAL A 90 -6.70 -31.57 11.94
N TYR A 91 -7.95 -31.18 11.67
CA TYR A 91 -8.85 -31.93 10.79
C TYR A 91 -9.21 -31.16 9.50
N SER A 92 -8.67 -29.95 9.34
CA SER A 92 -8.89 -29.10 8.15
C SER A 92 -7.59 -28.36 7.74
N GLU A 93 -7.49 -28.02 6.44
CA GLU A 93 -6.42 -27.16 5.91
C GLU A 93 -6.44 -25.78 6.58
N GLU A 94 -7.64 -25.23 6.81
CA GLU A 94 -7.86 -23.95 7.45
C GLU A 94 -7.41 -23.96 8.91
N GLU A 95 -7.69 -25.03 9.67
CA GLU A 95 -7.20 -25.18 11.05
C GLU A 95 -5.66 -25.24 11.09
N ALA A 96 -5.05 -25.98 10.16
CA ALA A 96 -3.59 -26.02 10.04
C ALA A 96 -2.99 -24.64 9.70
N TYR A 97 -3.68 -23.87 8.85
CA TYR A 97 -3.28 -22.50 8.52
C TYR A 97 -3.35 -21.59 9.76
N MET A 98 -4.47 -21.64 10.50
CA MET A 98 -4.67 -20.83 11.71
C MET A 98 -3.65 -21.17 12.78
N LEU A 99 -3.36 -22.46 13.01
CA LEU A 99 -2.35 -22.93 13.96
C LEU A 99 -0.98 -22.29 13.69
N TYR A 100 -0.58 -22.20 12.42
CA TYR A 100 0.67 -21.56 12.04
C TYR A 100 0.60 -20.03 12.07
N CYS A 101 -0.57 -19.43 11.79
CA CYS A 101 -0.78 -18.00 11.96
C CYS A 101 -0.65 -17.54 13.41
N ASP A 102 -1.13 -18.32 14.38
CA ASP A 102 -0.99 -18.04 15.81
C ASP A 102 0.50 -17.96 16.21
N TYR A 103 1.27 -18.98 15.82
CA TYR A 103 2.73 -18.98 16.01
C TYR A 103 3.42 -17.80 15.33
N ALA A 104 3.04 -17.53 14.07
CA ALA A 104 3.62 -16.42 13.32
C ALA A 104 3.30 -15.05 13.92
N GLN A 105 2.13 -14.90 14.55
CA GLN A 105 1.76 -13.68 15.27
C GLN A 105 2.62 -13.50 16.52
N ALA A 106 2.76 -14.54 17.34
CA ALA A 106 3.59 -14.51 18.55
C ALA A 106 5.07 -14.21 18.23
N MET A 107 5.57 -14.78 17.13
CA MET A 107 6.91 -14.54 16.61
C MET A 107 7.07 -13.20 15.88
N GLY A 108 5.99 -12.60 15.37
CA GLY A 108 6.04 -11.29 14.70
C GLY A 108 6.38 -11.35 13.20
N PHE A 109 5.93 -12.38 12.46
CA PHE A 109 6.07 -12.43 11.00
C PHE A 109 4.75 -12.75 10.29
N ASN A 110 4.72 -12.49 8.98
CA ASN A 110 3.55 -12.74 8.14
C ASN A 110 3.67 -14.10 7.44
N VAL A 111 2.55 -14.83 7.38
CA VAL A 111 2.46 -16.12 6.68
C VAL A 111 2.00 -15.93 5.23
N ARG A 112 2.56 -16.73 4.32
CA ARG A 112 2.16 -16.86 2.92
C ARG A 112 1.81 -18.33 2.62
N ARG A 113 0.79 -18.54 1.80
CA ARG A 113 0.44 -19.87 1.29
C ARG A 113 1.46 -20.27 0.23
N GLY A 114 2.15 -21.37 0.47
CA GLY A 114 3.17 -21.94 -0.41
C GLY A 114 2.63 -23.10 -1.25
N LYS A 115 3.50 -24.07 -1.50
CA LYS A 115 3.22 -25.24 -2.35
C LYS A 115 2.10 -26.11 -1.78
N GLN A 116 1.37 -26.75 -2.69
CA GLN A 116 0.29 -27.69 -2.38
C GLN A 116 0.43 -28.93 -3.24
N TYR A 117 0.25 -30.10 -2.63
CA TYR A 117 0.30 -31.40 -3.28
C TYR A 117 -1.03 -32.13 -3.07
N TYR A 118 -1.44 -32.91 -4.07
CA TYR A 118 -2.70 -33.65 -4.06
C TYR A 118 -2.44 -35.15 -4.06
N PHE A 119 -3.40 -35.93 -3.56
CA PHE A 119 -3.39 -37.38 -3.72
C PHE A 119 -3.57 -37.72 -5.20
N MET A 120 -2.82 -38.72 -5.67
CA MET A 120 -2.86 -39.16 -7.07
C MET A 120 -4.29 -39.49 -7.51
N GLY A 121 -4.71 -38.94 -8.65
CA GLY A 121 -6.02 -39.19 -9.23
C GLY A 121 -7.21 -38.54 -8.48
N THR A 122 -6.98 -37.70 -7.47
CA THR A 122 -8.05 -37.03 -6.73
C THR A 122 -7.79 -35.52 -6.59
N LYS A 123 -8.83 -34.76 -6.24
CA LYS A 123 -8.70 -33.35 -5.86
C LYS A 123 -8.45 -33.14 -4.37
N ARG A 124 -8.19 -34.21 -3.61
CA ARG A 124 -7.93 -34.11 -2.16
C ARG A 124 -6.50 -33.65 -1.92
N VAL A 125 -6.34 -32.68 -1.02
CA VAL A 125 -5.03 -32.15 -0.66
C VAL A 125 -4.29 -33.16 0.20
N ARG A 126 -3.08 -33.54 -0.21
CA ARG A 126 -2.18 -34.45 0.51
C ARG A 126 -1.22 -33.69 1.40
N SER A 127 -0.74 -32.54 0.95
CA SER A 127 0.19 -31.73 1.74
C SER A 127 0.09 -30.27 1.35
N LYS A 128 0.28 -29.40 2.34
CA LYS A 128 0.25 -27.96 2.19
C LYS A 128 1.42 -27.33 2.95
N THR A 129 2.14 -26.43 2.28
CA THR A 129 3.24 -25.69 2.87
C THR A 129 2.85 -24.23 3.08
N TYR A 130 3.19 -23.69 4.25
CA TYR A 130 3.07 -22.28 4.59
C TYR A 130 4.47 -21.72 4.87
N CYS A 131 4.76 -20.54 4.35
CA CYS A 131 6.09 -19.94 4.38
C CYS A 131 6.04 -18.51 4.93
N CYS A 132 7.19 -18.00 5.34
CA CYS A 132 7.31 -16.58 5.67
C CYS A 132 7.00 -15.70 4.45
N SER A 133 6.40 -14.52 4.65
CA SER A 133 6.15 -13.56 3.57
C SER A 133 7.44 -13.13 2.86
N LYS A 134 8.56 -13.11 3.58
CA LYS A 134 9.89 -12.75 3.07
C LYS A 134 10.62 -13.94 2.42
N GLU A 135 9.95 -15.08 2.22
CA GLU A 135 10.55 -16.28 1.62
C GLU A 135 10.82 -16.11 0.11
N GLY A 136 11.94 -16.68 -0.33
CA GLY A 136 12.36 -16.78 -1.72
C GLY A 136 12.98 -15.50 -2.27
N VAL A 137 13.18 -15.48 -3.58
CA VAL A 137 13.51 -14.27 -4.35
C VAL A 137 12.35 -14.04 -5.31
N LYS A 138 12.09 -12.79 -5.69
CA LYS A 138 11.09 -12.52 -6.73
C LYS A 138 11.67 -12.89 -8.09
N ASP A 139 10.84 -13.50 -8.92
CA ASP A 139 11.22 -13.79 -10.30
C ASP A 139 10.96 -12.53 -11.14
N ASP A 140 12.02 -11.80 -11.46
CA ASP A 140 11.94 -10.53 -12.21
C ASP A 140 11.30 -10.69 -13.59
N LYS A 141 11.26 -11.92 -14.12
CA LYS A 141 10.72 -12.23 -15.44
C LYS A 141 9.19 -12.11 -15.50
N ALA A 142 8.49 -12.28 -14.36
CA ALA A 142 7.03 -12.20 -14.30
C ALA A 142 6.48 -10.77 -14.38
N ASP A 143 7.31 -9.76 -14.09
CA ASP A 143 6.91 -8.35 -14.02
C ASP A 143 7.15 -7.56 -15.31
N THR A 144 7.64 -8.22 -16.37
CA THR A 144 7.97 -7.58 -17.65
C THR A 144 6.75 -7.07 -18.43
N ASN A 145 5.54 -7.51 -18.09
CA ASN A 145 4.29 -7.12 -18.77
C ASN A 145 3.39 -6.14 -18.01
N ALA A 146 3.78 -5.68 -16.81
CA ALA A 146 2.94 -4.80 -16.00
C ALA A 146 3.43 -3.34 -16.04
N VAL A 147 2.78 -2.50 -16.86
CA VAL A 147 2.92 -1.03 -16.84
C VAL A 147 2.13 -0.45 -15.65
N GLY A 148 2.53 -0.83 -14.43
CA GLY A 148 1.88 -0.42 -13.19
C GLY A 148 2.86 -0.32 -12.03
N TYR A 149 2.41 0.25 -10.90
CA TYR A 149 3.21 0.41 -9.68
C TYR A 149 3.90 -0.91 -9.28
N LYS A 150 5.23 -0.93 -9.36
CA LYS A 150 6.04 -2.06 -8.92
C LYS A 150 6.06 -2.07 -7.40
N LYS A 151 5.39 -3.04 -6.80
CA LYS A 151 5.45 -3.25 -5.35
C LYS A 151 6.92 -3.49 -4.95
N PRO A 152 7.43 -2.80 -3.90
CA PRO A 152 8.80 -2.99 -3.45
C PRO A 152 9.08 -4.45 -3.12
N GLU A 153 10.30 -4.88 -3.42
CA GLU A 153 10.74 -6.24 -3.11
C GLU A 153 10.77 -6.42 -1.59
N THR A 154 10.13 -7.49 -1.10
CA THR A 154 10.00 -7.75 0.34
C THR A 154 10.55 -9.12 0.73
N ARG A 155 10.99 -9.92 -0.24
CA ARG A 155 11.57 -11.24 -0.05
C ARG A 155 13.07 -11.12 0.13
N THR A 156 13.55 -11.66 1.24
CA THR A 156 14.96 -11.63 1.66
C THR A 156 15.62 -13.00 1.44
N GLY A 157 14.97 -13.94 0.76
CA GLY A 157 15.42 -15.33 0.71
C GLY A 157 15.17 -16.11 2.00
N CYS A 158 14.22 -15.67 2.84
CA CYS A 158 13.89 -16.37 4.08
C CYS A 158 13.50 -17.83 3.81
N ARG A 159 13.89 -18.75 4.70
CA ARG A 159 13.63 -20.20 4.56
C ARG A 159 12.63 -20.75 5.58
N ALA A 160 12.13 -19.90 6.47
CA ALA A 160 11.15 -20.31 7.47
C ALA A 160 9.86 -20.79 6.80
N MET A 161 9.47 -22.02 7.14
CA MET A 161 8.31 -22.70 6.57
C MET A 161 7.81 -23.82 7.49
N ILE A 162 6.53 -24.13 7.35
CA ILE A 162 5.92 -25.33 7.92
C ILE A 162 5.16 -26.07 6.81
N SER A 163 5.22 -27.39 6.82
CA SER A 163 4.46 -28.24 5.90
C SER A 163 3.59 -29.19 6.69
N PHE A 164 2.30 -29.18 6.41
CA PHE A 164 1.37 -30.16 6.92
C PHE A 164 1.14 -31.26 5.88
N ALA A 165 1.02 -32.50 6.34
CA ALA A 165 0.63 -33.65 5.54
C ALA A 165 -0.71 -34.18 6.07
N CYS A 166 -1.62 -34.48 5.14
CA CYS A 166 -2.90 -35.10 5.42
C CYS A 166 -2.75 -36.62 5.26
N ASP A 167 -3.13 -37.35 6.30
CA ASP A 167 -3.26 -38.81 6.28
C ASP A 167 -4.56 -39.22 5.55
N ASP A 168 -4.67 -40.51 5.19
CA ASP A 168 -5.87 -41.04 4.51
C ASP A 168 -7.15 -40.86 5.35
N SER A 169 -7.00 -40.81 6.68
CA SER A 169 -8.05 -40.53 7.67
C SER A 169 -8.51 -39.07 7.72
N GLY A 170 -7.89 -38.17 6.94
CA GLY A 170 -8.22 -36.74 6.94
C GLY A 170 -7.53 -35.93 8.04
N GLN A 171 -6.63 -36.54 8.81
CA GLN A 171 -5.86 -35.88 9.86
C GLN A 171 -4.66 -35.15 9.25
N TRP A 172 -4.47 -33.89 9.63
CA TRP A 172 -3.35 -33.07 9.22
C TRP A 172 -2.32 -32.99 10.35
N LYS A 173 -1.07 -33.31 10.04
CA LYS A 173 0.08 -33.29 10.96
C LYS A 173 1.25 -32.55 10.36
N VAL A 174 2.10 -31.98 11.22
CA VAL A 174 3.34 -31.35 10.76
C VAL A 174 4.29 -32.42 10.23
N SER A 175 4.71 -32.24 8.98
CA SER A 175 5.69 -33.09 8.28
C SER A 175 7.07 -32.47 8.24
N ARG A 176 7.14 -31.13 8.22
CA ARG A 176 8.39 -30.37 8.20
C ARG A 176 8.17 -29.02 8.85
N PHE A 177 9.11 -28.60 9.68
CA PHE A 177 9.12 -27.29 10.30
C PHE A 177 10.54 -26.72 10.25
N VAL A 178 10.66 -25.49 9.75
CA VAL A 178 11.90 -24.71 9.66
C VAL A 178 11.61 -23.39 10.33
N LYS A 179 12.23 -23.16 11.48
CA LYS A 179 11.95 -21.99 12.34
C LYS A 179 12.89 -20.82 12.07
N GLU A 180 14.03 -21.04 11.41
CA GLU A 180 15.05 -20.02 11.26
C GLU A 180 14.66 -18.97 10.23
N HIS A 181 14.69 -17.71 10.66
CA HIS A 181 14.50 -16.55 9.80
C HIS A 181 15.82 -15.84 9.54
N ASN A 182 15.93 -15.17 8.39
CA ASN A 182 17.10 -14.39 8.01
C ASN A 182 16.84 -12.87 8.08
N HIS A 183 15.82 -12.47 8.82
CA HIS A 183 15.38 -11.09 8.96
C HIS A 183 14.85 -10.89 10.38
N GLU A 184 14.87 -9.64 10.82
CA GLU A 184 14.29 -9.25 12.10
C GLU A 184 12.77 -9.47 12.11
N MET A 185 12.27 -9.81 13.29
CA MET A 185 10.86 -9.95 13.60
C MET A 185 10.22 -8.60 13.91
N ALA A 186 8.88 -8.53 13.82
CA ALA A 186 8.17 -7.37 14.33
C ALA A 186 8.40 -7.24 15.84
N PRO A 187 8.71 -6.03 16.35
CA PRO A 187 8.85 -5.80 17.78
C PRO A 187 7.51 -6.05 18.51
N PRO A 188 7.52 -6.29 19.84
CA PRO A 188 6.33 -6.67 20.61
C PRO A 188 5.09 -5.82 20.34
N TYR A 189 5.26 -4.49 20.29
CA TYR A 189 4.17 -3.53 20.02
C TYR A 189 3.57 -3.66 18.61
N ALA A 190 4.31 -4.24 17.65
CA ALA A 190 3.91 -4.42 16.26
C ALA A 190 3.52 -5.86 15.91
N LYS A 191 3.70 -6.83 16.82
CA LYS A 191 3.25 -8.22 16.63
C LYS A 191 1.75 -8.30 16.28
N PRO A 192 0.82 -7.55 16.92
CA PRO A 192 -0.59 -7.61 16.54
C PRO A 192 -0.91 -6.96 15.18
N LEU A 193 0.00 -6.13 14.65
CA LEU A 193 -0.15 -5.44 13.36
C LEU A 193 0.22 -6.32 12.16
N VAL A 194 0.87 -7.47 12.37
CA VAL A 194 1.13 -8.41 11.27
C VAL A 194 -0.19 -8.97 10.72
N LYS A 195 -0.27 -9.20 9.41
CA LYS A 195 -1.47 -9.69 8.72
C LYS A 195 -1.95 -11.04 9.25
N SER A 196 -1.02 -11.91 9.66
CA SER A 196 -1.33 -13.15 10.38
C SER A 196 -2.11 -12.87 11.67
N GLY A 197 -1.73 -11.83 12.43
CA GLY A 197 -2.48 -11.38 13.60
C GLY A 197 -3.83 -10.72 13.26
N GLN A 198 -3.91 -9.97 12.16
CA GLN A 198 -5.18 -9.40 11.69
C GLN A 198 -6.21 -10.45 11.25
N ALA A 199 -5.76 -11.59 10.70
CA ALA A 199 -6.65 -12.69 10.32
C ALA A 199 -7.31 -13.35 11.54
N ILE A 200 -6.58 -13.46 12.66
CA ILE A 200 -7.08 -13.99 13.93
C ILE A 200 -8.05 -13.01 14.59
N LEU A 201 -7.74 -11.71 14.58
CA LEU A 201 -8.65 -10.68 15.08
C LEU A 201 -9.97 -10.63 14.30
N ALA A 202 -9.93 -10.79 12.97
CA ALA A 202 -11.15 -10.90 12.17
C ALA A 202 -11.97 -12.15 12.51
N ALA A 203 -11.33 -13.29 12.79
CA ALA A 203 -12.03 -14.50 13.23
C ALA A 203 -12.70 -14.32 14.61
N ASN A 204 -12.02 -13.65 15.54
CA ASN A 204 -12.53 -13.40 16.89
C ASN A 204 -13.65 -12.34 16.93
N VAL A 205 -13.66 -11.38 15.99
CA VAL A 205 -14.65 -10.28 15.94
C VAL A 205 -15.99 -10.69 15.31
N TYR A 206 -16.00 -11.64 14.36
CA TYR A 206 -17.23 -12.01 13.63
C TYR A 206 -17.83 -13.37 14.03
N GLY A 207 -17.13 -14.18 14.85
CA GLY A 207 -17.58 -15.53 15.23
C GLY A 207 -18.20 -15.67 16.62
N SER A 208 -18.12 -14.66 17.49
CA SER A 208 -18.68 -14.72 18.85
C SER A 208 -19.15 -13.35 19.29
N GLY A 209 -20.46 -13.12 19.19
CA GLY A 209 -21.13 -11.93 19.72
C GLY A 209 -21.15 -11.90 21.25
N GLY A 210 -19.99 -11.72 21.88
CA GLY A 210 -19.80 -11.52 23.32
C GLY A 210 -18.31 -11.67 23.69
N ALA A 211 -17.67 -10.84 24.49
CA ALA A 211 -18.13 -9.81 25.41
C ALA A 211 -17.04 -8.72 25.53
N LEU A 212 -17.40 -7.45 25.35
CA LEU A 212 -16.52 -6.29 25.54
C LEU A 212 -16.28 -5.96 27.04
N GLU A 213 -16.95 -6.65 27.96
CA GLU A 213 -17.08 -6.23 29.36
C GLU A 213 -16.16 -6.93 30.35
N SER A 214 -15.44 -8.00 29.98
CA SER A 214 -14.58 -8.77 30.91
C SER A 214 -13.07 -8.62 30.71
N LEU A 215 -12.62 -7.78 29.77
CA LEU A 215 -11.19 -7.53 29.56
C LEU A 215 -10.64 -6.59 30.64
N SER A 216 -9.45 -6.92 31.14
CA SER A 216 -8.66 -6.04 32.02
C SER A 216 -8.48 -4.67 31.37
N GLU A 217 -8.43 -3.60 32.14
CA GLU A 217 -8.23 -2.25 31.62
C GLU A 217 -6.97 -2.16 30.73
N HIS A 218 -5.94 -2.93 31.05
CA HIS A 218 -4.72 -3.04 30.22
C HIS A 218 -4.95 -3.73 28.88
N GLU A 219 -5.89 -4.66 28.77
CA GLU A 219 -6.27 -5.30 27.50
C GLU A 219 -7.10 -4.34 26.64
N LYS A 220 -7.99 -3.56 27.26
CA LYS A 220 -8.72 -2.49 26.57
C LYS A 220 -7.79 -1.42 26.02
N ILE A 221 -6.79 -0.99 26.82
CA ILE A 221 -5.77 -0.02 26.37
C ILE A 221 -4.96 -0.59 25.21
N ARG A 222 -4.54 -1.86 25.27
CA ARG A 222 -3.80 -2.52 24.18
C ARG A 222 -4.63 -2.59 22.89
N GLU A 223 -5.90 -2.98 23.00
CA GLU A 223 -6.81 -3.09 21.85
C GLU A 223 -7.10 -1.72 21.22
N LEU A 224 -7.42 -0.71 22.03
CA LEU A 224 -7.63 0.66 21.54
C LEU A 224 -6.36 1.25 20.90
N SER A 225 -5.19 1.00 21.50
CA SER A 225 -3.90 1.41 20.93
C SER A 225 -3.64 0.75 19.59
N LEU A 226 -4.02 -0.53 19.46
CA LEU A 226 -3.92 -1.29 18.22
C LEU A 226 -4.85 -0.73 17.13
N GLN A 227 -6.12 -0.48 17.47
CA GLN A 227 -7.08 0.12 16.54
C GLN A 227 -6.61 1.49 16.06
N LEU A 228 -6.06 2.31 16.97
CA LEU A 228 -5.53 3.62 16.66
C LEU A 228 -4.28 3.55 15.77
N ALA A 229 -3.38 2.58 16.00
CA ALA A 229 -2.24 2.33 15.13
C ALA A 229 -2.66 1.86 13.73
N ILE A 230 -3.67 0.98 13.62
CA ILE A 230 -4.22 0.55 12.33
C ILE A 230 -4.84 1.74 11.59
N ALA A 231 -5.63 2.56 12.28
CA ALA A 231 -6.25 3.75 11.70
C ALA A 231 -5.21 4.77 11.21
N LYS A 232 -4.16 5.02 12.00
CA LYS A 232 -3.04 5.90 11.62
C LYS A 232 -2.31 5.41 10.37
N ASN A 233 -1.94 4.13 10.33
CA ASN A 233 -1.28 3.55 9.16
C ASN A 233 -2.16 3.64 7.90
N ARG A 234 -3.48 3.41 8.03
CA ARG A 234 -4.43 3.59 6.91
C ARG A 234 -4.45 5.05 6.45
N ALA A 235 -4.56 6.00 7.37
CA ALA A 235 -4.54 7.42 7.04
C ALA A 235 -3.25 7.82 6.30
N GLU A 236 -2.10 7.37 6.80
CA GLU A 236 -0.80 7.64 6.16
C GLU A 236 -0.72 7.05 4.74
N THR A 237 -1.26 5.84 4.51
CA THR A 237 -1.31 5.28 3.16
C THR A 237 -2.20 6.08 2.21
N PHE A 238 -3.34 6.59 2.69
CA PHE A 238 -4.21 7.46 1.89
C PHE A 238 -3.53 8.80 1.58
N GLU A 239 -2.85 9.40 2.55
CA GLU A 239 -2.08 10.62 2.35
C GLU A 239 -0.96 10.45 1.32
N ARG A 240 -0.21 9.34 1.39
CA ARG A 240 0.82 9.00 0.40
C ARG A 240 0.23 8.83 -1.00
N GLN A 241 -0.92 8.18 -1.11
CA GLN A 241 -1.61 8.03 -2.39
C GLN A 241 -2.10 9.38 -2.93
N ALA A 242 -2.69 10.22 -2.08
CA ALA A 242 -3.12 11.57 -2.44
C ALA A 242 -1.95 12.46 -2.88
N ALA A 243 -0.80 12.39 -2.20
CA ALA A 243 0.41 13.09 -2.59
C ALA A 243 0.93 12.65 -3.97
N THR A 244 0.83 11.36 -4.27
CA THR A 244 1.21 10.82 -5.58
C THR A 244 0.30 11.35 -6.69
N TYR A 245 -1.02 11.31 -6.50
CA TYR A 245 -1.97 11.88 -7.46
C TYR A 245 -1.79 13.39 -7.62
N LYS A 246 -1.53 14.12 -6.54
CA LYS A 246 -1.23 15.55 -6.58
C LYS A 246 0.00 15.86 -7.44
N ARG A 247 1.09 15.09 -7.28
CA ARG A 247 2.29 15.23 -8.12
C ARG A 247 2.01 14.94 -9.59
N GLN A 248 1.25 13.88 -9.88
CA GLN A 248 0.86 13.55 -11.25
C GLN A 248 0.02 14.66 -11.89
N LEU A 249 -0.96 15.21 -11.16
CA LEU A 249 -1.77 16.32 -11.64
C LEU A 249 -0.93 17.57 -11.87
N HIS A 250 -0.01 17.92 -10.96
CA HIS A 250 0.90 19.05 -11.16
C HIS A 250 1.76 18.88 -12.43
N MET A 251 2.28 17.67 -12.69
CA MET A 251 3.02 17.39 -13.93
C MET A 251 2.17 17.63 -15.18
N ILE A 252 0.93 17.13 -15.19
CA ILE A 252 0.01 17.29 -16.33
C ILE A 252 -0.33 18.77 -16.55
N VAL A 253 -0.69 19.47 -15.47
CA VAL A 253 -1.03 20.90 -15.53
C VAL A 253 0.18 21.71 -16.02
N GLY A 254 1.38 21.43 -15.52
CA GLY A 254 2.61 22.07 -15.99
C GLY A 254 2.84 21.88 -17.48
N HIS A 255 2.70 20.66 -18.00
CA HIS A 255 2.80 20.41 -19.45
C HIS A 255 1.74 21.17 -20.26
N ILE A 256 0.51 21.28 -19.75
CA ILE A 256 -0.57 22.02 -20.40
C ILE A 256 -0.22 23.52 -20.45
N GLU A 257 0.27 24.08 -19.35
CA GLU A 257 0.66 25.48 -19.26
C GLU A 257 1.82 25.81 -20.20
N GLU A 258 2.85 24.96 -20.25
CA GLU A 258 3.98 25.10 -21.18
C GLU A 258 3.51 25.07 -22.64
N HIS A 259 2.64 24.11 -22.98
CA HIS A 259 2.09 24.00 -24.32
C HIS A 259 1.24 25.23 -24.68
N ASN A 260 0.41 25.71 -23.76
CA ASN A 260 -0.41 26.91 -23.95
C ASN A 260 0.46 28.18 -24.14
N GLN A 261 1.52 28.34 -23.36
CA GLN A 261 2.47 29.44 -23.51
C GLN A 261 3.20 29.36 -24.86
N SER A 262 3.62 28.17 -25.28
CA SER A 262 4.26 27.94 -26.59
C SER A 262 3.31 28.28 -27.74
N LEU A 263 2.04 27.86 -27.64
CA LEU A 263 1.01 28.17 -28.60
C LEU A 263 0.77 29.68 -28.69
N ALA A 264 0.63 30.37 -27.54
CA ALA A 264 0.43 31.82 -27.48
C ALA A 264 1.58 32.58 -28.15
N LYS A 265 2.84 32.19 -27.87
CA LYS A 265 4.03 32.79 -28.52
C LYS A 265 4.00 32.61 -30.04
N LYS A 266 3.65 31.41 -30.52
CA LYS A 266 3.53 31.14 -31.97
C LYS A 266 2.43 32.00 -32.61
N LEU A 267 1.29 32.16 -31.93
CA LEU A 267 0.15 32.96 -32.39
C LEU A 267 0.51 34.45 -32.47
N GLN A 268 1.17 34.99 -31.44
CA GLN A 268 1.67 36.37 -31.45
C GLN A 268 2.67 36.62 -32.60
N LYS A 269 3.58 35.67 -32.85
CA LYS A 269 4.52 35.74 -33.97
C LYS A 269 3.80 35.75 -35.32
N ALA A 270 2.78 34.90 -35.50
CA ALA A 270 1.98 34.88 -36.72
C ALA A 270 1.22 36.19 -36.95
N LEU A 271 0.59 36.74 -35.91
CA LEU A 271 -0.10 38.04 -35.97
C LEU A 271 0.87 39.18 -36.33
N HIS A 272 2.06 39.18 -35.74
CA HIS A 272 3.10 40.16 -36.06
C HIS A 272 3.50 40.09 -37.54
N ASN A 273 3.74 38.87 -38.06
CA ASN A 273 4.08 38.66 -39.47
C ASN A 273 2.97 39.11 -40.42
N VAL A 274 1.69 38.83 -40.11
CA VAL A 274 0.55 39.28 -40.92
C VAL A 274 0.47 40.80 -40.95
N LYS A 275 0.63 41.46 -39.79
CA LYS A 275 0.61 42.92 -39.69
C LYS A 275 1.73 43.59 -40.50
N GLU A 276 2.93 43.00 -40.48
CA GLU A 276 4.05 43.40 -41.34
C GLU A 276 3.69 43.30 -42.82
N LEU A 277 3.10 42.19 -43.25
CA LEU A 277 2.70 41.99 -44.65
C LEU A 277 1.64 43.01 -45.08
N GLU A 278 0.60 43.22 -44.28
CA GLU A 278 -0.42 44.22 -44.59
C GLU A 278 0.15 45.66 -44.66
N SER A 279 1.15 45.98 -43.82
CA SER A 279 1.82 47.27 -43.86
C SER A 279 2.66 47.46 -45.14
N LYS A 280 3.30 46.39 -45.62
CA LYS A 280 4.09 46.38 -46.87
C LYS A 280 3.19 46.47 -48.11
N ASP A 281 2.00 45.86 -48.08
CA ASP A 281 1.02 45.95 -49.17
C ASP A 281 0.37 47.34 -49.24
N ARG A 282 0.08 47.98 -48.09
CA ARG A 282 -0.40 49.37 -48.03
C ARG A 282 0.60 50.42 -48.57
N LEU A 283 1.90 50.11 -48.58
CA LEU A 283 2.95 51.00 -49.09
C LEU A 283 3.20 50.83 -50.60
N LYS A 284 2.61 49.81 -51.23
CA LYS A 284 2.78 49.51 -52.67
C LYS A 284 1.55 49.88 -53.53
N SER A 285 0.44 50.27 -52.90
CA SER A 285 -0.78 50.73 -53.56
C SER A 285 -0.90 52.25 -53.49
#